data_AF-A0A3D6BSH6-F1
#
_entry.id   AF-A0A3D6BSH6-F1
#
_cell.length_a   1.000
_cell.length_b   1.000
_cell.length_c   1.000
_cell.angle_alpha   90.00
_cell.angle_beta   90.00
_cell.angle_gamma   90.00
#
_symmetry.space_group_name_H-M   'P 1'
#
loop_
_entity.id
_entity.type
_entity.pdbx_description
1 polymer ?
#
loop_
_entity_poly.entity_id
_entity_poly.type
_entity_poly.pdbx_seq_one_letter_code
_entity_poly.pdbx_strand_id
1 'polypeptide(L)'
;MFITVEGSGSKKREMAADAAHWYAMHLMPRLQNKLFVNIKLIHKLEEKEGLSGDAIWEDDSCNRPREFTIRVDSSMSPADMLMTVAHEMVHVKQYARGELKDFSRNIKICKWKGEVLECEKINYYDLPYEIEAHGREKGLFIRWFNQSQWKKCKWGNV
;
A
#
# COMPACT_ATOMS: atom_id res chain seq x y z
N MET A 1 3.76 11.38 10.10
CA MET A 1 2.82 10.28 9.75
C MET A 1 2.67 9.40 10.95
N PHE A 2 1.45 8.96 11.23
CA PHE A 2 1.19 8.01 12.30
C PHE A 2 1.02 6.64 11.66
N ILE A 3 2.01 5.76 11.85
CA ILE A 3 1.91 4.36 11.43
C ILE A 3 1.78 3.50 12.67
N THR A 4 0.76 2.66 12.69
CA THR A 4 0.66 1.53 13.61
C THR A 4 0.82 0.24 12.81
N VAL A 5 1.51 -0.74 13.38
CA VAL A 5 1.61 -2.07 12.77
C VAL A 5 1.23 -3.11 13.80
N GLU A 6 0.34 -4.03 13.44
CA GLU A 6 -0.12 -5.10 14.29
C GLU A 6 0.00 -6.47 13.62
N GLY A 7 -0.06 -7.54 14.41
CA GLY A 7 0.17 -8.91 13.94
C GLY A 7 1.65 -9.27 13.76
N SER A 8 1.89 -10.53 13.37
CA SER A 8 3.21 -11.12 13.13
C SER A 8 4.24 -10.92 14.27
N GLY A 9 5.54 -11.06 13.96
CA GLY A 9 6.66 -10.83 14.89
C GLY A 9 7.11 -9.36 14.95
N SER A 10 7.70 -8.95 16.08
CA SER A 10 8.16 -7.56 16.32
C SER A 10 9.07 -7.03 15.21
N LYS A 11 10.02 -7.84 14.73
CA LYS A 11 10.94 -7.46 13.66
C LYS A 11 10.23 -7.17 12.33
N LYS A 12 9.21 -7.97 11.97
CA LYS A 12 8.40 -7.73 10.76
C LYS A 12 7.60 -6.43 10.90
N ARG A 13 7.06 -6.16 12.10
CA ARG A 13 6.38 -4.89 12.38
C ARG A 13 7.31 -3.69 12.26
N GLU A 14 8.51 -3.76 12.81
CA GLU A 14 9.51 -2.69 12.73
C GLU A 14 9.92 -2.40 11.28
N MET A 15 10.18 -3.45 10.49
CA MET A 15 10.49 -3.31 9.06
C MET A 15 9.34 -2.67 8.28
N ALA A 16 8.10 -3.13 8.50
CA ALA A 16 6.93 -2.59 7.80
C ALA A 16 6.69 -1.11 8.17
N ALA A 17 6.85 -0.75 9.45
CA ALA A 17 6.71 0.64 9.90
C ALA A 17 7.77 1.56 9.28
N ASP A 18 9.04 1.15 9.31
CA ASP A 18 10.16 1.88 8.72
C ASP A 18 9.98 2.05 7.20
N ALA A 19 9.64 0.97 6.51
CA ALA A 19 9.40 0.96 5.07
C ALA A 19 8.23 1.87 4.68
N ALA A 20 7.07 1.71 5.32
CA ALA A 20 5.89 2.54 5.04
C ALA A 20 6.17 4.02 5.31
N HIS A 21 6.95 4.35 6.35
CA HIS A 21 7.35 5.73 6.61
C HIS A 21 8.17 6.30 5.45
N TRP A 22 9.19 5.56 5.01
CA TRP A 22 10.03 5.95 3.88
C TRP A 22 9.21 6.04 2.58
N TYR A 23 8.30 5.10 2.29
CA TYR A 23 7.46 5.13 1.09
C TYR A 23 6.59 6.38 1.04
N ALA A 24 5.90 6.72 2.15
CA ALA A 24 5.08 7.93 2.22
C ALA A 24 5.90 9.20 1.99
N MET A 25 7.11 9.27 2.53
CA MET A 25 8.02 10.41 2.32
C MET A 25 8.37 10.63 0.85
N HIS A 26 8.49 9.55 0.08
CA HIS A 26 8.84 9.62 -1.33
C HIS A 26 7.63 9.79 -2.24
N LEU A 27 6.48 9.23 -1.85
CA LEU A 27 5.24 9.26 -2.64
C LEU A 27 4.44 10.56 -2.43
N MET A 28 4.42 11.07 -1.20
CA MET A 28 3.52 12.15 -0.78
C MET A 28 4.09 13.00 0.39
N PRO A 29 5.27 13.62 0.22
CA PRO A 29 5.98 14.32 1.31
C PRO A 29 5.19 15.46 1.96
N ARG A 30 4.24 16.07 1.24
CA ARG A 30 3.38 17.16 1.77
C ARG A 30 2.24 16.68 2.67
N LEU A 31 1.95 15.36 2.65
CA LEU A 31 0.84 14.77 3.40
C LEU A 31 1.31 13.96 4.60
N GLN A 32 2.61 13.73 4.77
CA GLN A 32 3.15 12.86 5.82
C GLN A 32 2.55 13.13 7.21
N ASN A 33 2.34 14.38 7.63
CA ASN A 33 1.88 14.68 9.00
C ASN A 33 0.37 14.66 9.17
N LYS A 34 -0.35 14.22 8.13
CA LYS A 34 -1.82 14.20 8.09
C LYS A 34 -2.37 12.79 7.85
N LEU A 35 -1.52 11.78 7.78
CA LEU A 35 -1.90 10.41 7.47
C LEU A 35 -1.80 9.54 8.71
N PHE A 36 -2.83 8.72 8.89
CA PHE A 36 -2.93 7.64 9.86
C PHE A 36 -3.06 6.35 9.07
N VAL A 37 -2.07 5.48 9.18
CA VAL A 37 -2.02 4.21 8.44
C VAL A 37 -1.85 3.07 9.44
N ASN A 38 -2.84 2.20 9.52
CA ASN A 38 -2.77 0.97 10.31
C ASN A 38 -2.42 -0.21 9.41
N ILE A 39 -1.27 -0.84 9.62
CA ILE A 39 -0.82 -2.00 8.83
C ILE A 39 -1.07 -3.27 9.64
N LYS A 40 -1.91 -4.16 9.11
CA LYS A 40 -2.24 -5.46 9.70
C LYS A 40 -1.49 -6.56 8.98
N LEU A 41 -0.53 -7.17 9.68
CA LEU A 41 0.23 -8.33 9.19
C LEU A 41 -0.54 -9.62 9.52
N ILE A 42 -1.28 -10.14 8.56
CA ILE A 42 -2.19 -11.28 8.73
C ILE A 42 -1.51 -12.56 8.26
N HIS A 43 -1.52 -13.61 9.07
CA HIS A 43 -0.89 -14.88 8.67
C HIS A 43 -1.77 -15.63 7.66
N LYS A 44 -1.22 -15.96 6.48
CA LYS A 44 -1.89 -16.71 5.40
C LYS A 44 -3.14 -15.98 4.89
N LEU A 45 -3.02 -14.67 4.65
CA LEU A 45 -4.10 -13.86 4.08
C LEU A 45 -4.43 -14.33 2.65
N GLU A 46 -3.42 -14.63 1.83
CA GLU A 46 -3.60 -15.07 0.45
C GLU A 46 -4.35 -16.40 0.38
N GLU A 47 -4.01 -17.35 1.24
CA GLU A 47 -4.71 -18.65 1.34
C GLU A 47 -6.18 -18.49 1.77
N LYS A 48 -6.48 -17.51 2.63
CA LYS A 48 -7.81 -17.32 3.21
C LYS A 48 -8.74 -16.47 2.35
N GLU A 49 -8.20 -15.44 1.71
CA GLU A 49 -8.97 -14.38 1.05
C GLU A 49 -8.55 -14.17 -0.41
N GLY A 50 -7.52 -14.86 -0.90
CA GLY A 50 -7.04 -14.74 -2.28
C GLY A 50 -6.27 -13.44 -2.55
N LEU A 51 -5.82 -12.75 -1.51
CA LEU A 51 -5.16 -11.45 -1.60
C LEU A 51 -3.81 -11.48 -0.87
N SER A 52 -2.74 -11.04 -1.55
CA SER A 52 -1.43 -10.80 -0.91
C SER A 52 -1.45 -9.55 -0.03
N GLY A 53 -2.26 -8.56 -0.39
CA GLY A 53 -2.53 -7.36 0.39
C GLY A 53 -3.68 -6.54 -0.18
N ASP A 54 -4.15 -5.57 0.61
CA ASP A 54 -5.10 -4.56 0.20
C ASP A 54 -5.00 -3.29 1.07
N ALA A 55 -5.59 -2.20 0.58
CA ALA A 55 -5.71 -0.93 1.28
C ALA A 55 -7.14 -0.37 1.19
N ILE A 56 -7.71 -0.04 2.34
CA ILE A 56 -9.00 0.64 2.46
C ILE A 56 -8.82 1.97 3.20
N TRP A 57 -9.70 2.94 2.94
CA TRP A 57 -9.81 4.14 3.76
C TRP A 57 -10.90 3.95 4.82
N GLU A 58 -10.69 4.56 5.99
CA GLU A 58 -11.58 4.45 7.16
C GLU A 58 -12.44 5.71 7.36
N ASP A 59 -12.10 6.82 6.68
CA ASP A 59 -12.88 8.05 6.77
C ASP A 59 -14.30 7.88 6.19
N ASP A 60 -15.25 8.64 6.76
CA ASP A 60 -16.64 8.72 6.27
C ASP A 60 -16.76 9.19 4.81
N SER A 61 -15.70 9.81 4.27
CA SER A 61 -15.66 10.34 2.91
C SER A 61 -14.49 9.79 2.10
N CYS A 62 -14.80 9.28 0.90
CA CYS A 62 -13.79 8.91 -0.10
C CYS A 62 -13.06 10.13 -0.73
N ASN A 63 -13.41 11.36 -0.36
CA ASN A 63 -12.77 12.55 -0.91
C ASN A 63 -11.46 12.89 -0.17
N ARG A 64 -10.35 12.34 -0.67
CA ARG A 64 -9.01 12.55 -0.12
C ARG A 64 -8.90 12.12 1.35
N PRO A 65 -9.16 10.84 1.66
CA PRO A 65 -9.04 10.32 3.01
C PRO A 65 -7.63 10.44 3.57
N ARG A 66 -7.54 10.32 4.88
CA ARG A 66 -6.38 10.49 5.77
C ARG A 66 -6.17 9.28 6.67
N GLU A 67 -7.22 8.51 6.92
CA GLU A 67 -7.18 7.30 7.73
C GLU A 67 -7.30 6.05 6.84
N PHE A 68 -6.36 5.12 7.00
CA PHE A 68 -6.25 3.94 6.14
C PHE A 68 -5.92 2.69 6.94
N THR A 69 -6.48 1.56 6.51
CA THR A 69 -6.03 0.22 6.92
C THR A 69 -5.42 -0.48 5.72
N ILE A 70 -4.21 -1.00 5.91
CA ILE A 70 -3.52 -1.88 4.97
C ILE A 70 -3.49 -3.28 5.57
N ARG A 71 -3.87 -4.31 4.81
CA ARG A 71 -3.68 -5.72 5.19
C ARG A 71 -2.61 -6.33 4.30
N VAL A 72 -1.72 -7.14 4.86
CA VAL A 72 -0.66 -7.83 4.10
C VAL A 72 -0.47 -9.24 4.63
N ASP A 73 -0.27 -10.20 3.71
CA ASP A 73 0.09 -11.57 4.08
C ASP A 73 1.50 -11.62 4.71
N SER A 74 1.51 -11.91 6.00
CA SER A 74 2.72 -12.03 6.80
C SER A 74 3.41 -13.39 6.69
N SER A 75 2.84 -14.36 5.97
CA SER A 75 3.45 -15.66 5.69
C SER A 75 4.45 -15.61 4.52
N MET A 76 4.39 -14.55 3.70
CA MET A 76 5.32 -14.30 2.60
C MET A 76 6.77 -14.10 3.06
N SER A 77 7.69 -14.14 2.10
CA SER A 77 9.07 -13.72 2.32
C SER A 77 9.10 -12.25 2.79
N PRO A 78 10.10 -11.82 3.59
CA PRO A 78 10.16 -10.43 4.02
C PRO A 78 10.25 -9.44 2.86
N ALA A 79 10.91 -9.80 1.75
CA ALA A 79 11.01 -8.95 0.57
C ALA A 79 9.63 -8.75 -0.08
N ASP A 80 8.93 -9.85 -0.37
CA ASP A 80 7.61 -9.80 -1.01
C ASP A 80 6.61 -9.05 -0.12
N MET A 81 6.59 -9.35 1.19
CA MET A 81 5.76 -8.64 2.17
C MET A 81 5.99 -7.13 2.13
N LEU A 82 7.25 -6.67 2.05
CA LEU A 82 7.59 -5.24 2.05
C LEU A 82 7.40 -4.58 0.68
N MET A 83 7.43 -5.36 -0.40
CA MET A 83 6.99 -4.92 -1.74
C MET A 83 5.46 -4.76 -1.78
N THR A 84 4.70 -5.69 -1.20
CA THR A 84 3.25 -5.55 -1.05
C THR A 84 2.91 -4.31 -0.22
N VAL A 85 3.60 -4.06 0.91
CA VAL A 85 3.43 -2.78 1.64
C VAL A 85 3.73 -1.57 0.73
N ALA A 86 4.72 -1.65 -0.16
CA ALA A 86 5.02 -0.57 -1.09
C ALA A 86 3.88 -0.35 -2.10
N HIS A 87 3.31 -1.43 -2.63
CA HIS A 87 2.15 -1.43 -3.51
C HIS A 87 0.96 -0.73 -2.85
N GLU A 88 0.57 -1.20 -1.67
CA GLU A 88 -0.56 -0.63 -0.91
C GLU A 88 -0.33 0.83 -0.53
N MET A 89 0.91 1.24 -0.24
CA MET A 89 1.26 2.63 0.01
C MET A 89 1.12 3.53 -1.24
N VAL A 90 1.23 2.97 -2.45
CA VAL A 90 0.88 3.70 -3.69
C VAL A 90 -0.62 3.93 -3.74
N HIS A 91 -1.46 2.94 -3.40
CA HIS A 91 -2.92 3.14 -3.31
C HIS A 91 -3.30 4.18 -2.26
N VAL A 92 -2.70 4.13 -1.07
CA VAL A 92 -2.89 5.19 -0.05
C VAL A 92 -2.57 6.56 -0.63
N LYS A 93 -1.46 6.70 -1.36
CA LYS A 93 -1.12 7.96 -2.05
C LYS A 93 -2.17 8.37 -3.06
N GLN A 94 -2.65 7.43 -3.87
CA GLN A 94 -3.65 7.69 -4.92
C GLN A 94 -4.95 8.21 -4.29
N TYR A 95 -5.45 7.57 -3.24
CA TYR A 95 -6.63 8.02 -2.50
C TYR A 95 -6.39 9.35 -1.79
N ALA A 96 -5.30 9.47 -1.03
CA ALA A 96 -5.01 10.67 -0.23
C ALA A 96 -4.86 11.94 -1.10
N ARG A 97 -4.32 11.81 -2.32
CA ARG A 97 -4.21 12.92 -3.27
C ARG A 97 -5.51 13.17 -4.05
N GLY A 98 -6.45 12.23 -4.00
CA GLY A 98 -7.70 12.24 -4.76
C GLY A 98 -7.47 11.94 -6.24
N GLU A 99 -6.40 11.19 -6.54
CA GLU A 99 -6.11 10.67 -7.87
C GLU A 99 -6.99 9.46 -8.16
N LEU A 100 -7.19 8.58 -7.18
CA LEU A 100 -8.19 7.52 -7.25
C LEU A 100 -9.35 7.88 -6.32
N LYS A 101 -10.58 7.74 -6.82
CA LYS A 101 -11.80 7.84 -6.03
C LYS A 101 -12.73 6.72 -6.44
N ASP A 102 -13.17 5.95 -5.46
CA ASP A 102 -14.23 4.99 -5.67
C ASP A 102 -15.59 5.63 -5.34
N PHE A 103 -16.59 5.38 -6.18
CA PHE A 103 -17.95 5.80 -5.90
C PHE A 103 -18.64 4.63 -5.20
N SER A 104 -18.71 4.68 -3.87
CA SER A 104 -19.11 3.57 -2.97
C SER A 104 -20.52 2.98 -3.17
N ARG A 105 -21.22 3.30 -4.27
CA ARG A 105 -22.49 2.70 -4.68
C ARG A 105 -22.39 1.86 -5.95
N ASN A 106 -21.29 1.93 -6.70
CA ASN A 106 -21.04 1.13 -7.89
C ASN A 106 -19.54 0.82 -8.01
N ILE A 107 -19.12 -0.36 -7.51
CA ILE A 107 -17.76 -0.93 -7.70
C ILE A 107 -17.34 -0.96 -9.19
N LYS A 108 -18.31 -0.81 -10.09
CA LYS A 108 -18.15 -0.80 -11.54
C LYS A 108 -17.47 0.45 -12.08
N ILE A 109 -17.50 1.57 -11.34
CA ILE A 109 -17.04 2.87 -11.84
C ILE A 109 -16.15 3.56 -10.81
N CYS A 110 -14.94 3.91 -11.24
CA CYS A 110 -13.93 4.59 -10.46
C CYS A 110 -13.52 5.88 -11.18
N LYS A 111 -13.06 6.90 -10.44
CA LYS A 111 -12.46 8.10 -11.01
C LYS A 111 -10.95 8.05 -10.86
N TRP A 112 -10.23 8.04 -11.98
CA TRP A 112 -8.77 8.06 -12.02
C TRP A 112 -8.27 9.37 -12.65
N LYS A 113 -7.59 10.19 -11.85
CA LYS A 113 -6.97 11.46 -12.23
C LYS A 113 -7.88 12.44 -12.97
N GLY A 114 -9.19 12.36 -12.72
CA GLY A 114 -10.18 13.21 -13.39
C GLY A 114 -11.10 12.46 -14.34
N GLU A 115 -10.67 11.30 -14.82
CA GLU A 115 -11.38 10.49 -15.81
C GLU A 115 -12.23 9.41 -15.14
N VAL A 116 -13.42 9.19 -15.69
CA VAL A 116 -14.31 8.13 -15.24
C VAL A 116 -13.92 6.84 -15.96
N LEU A 117 -13.64 5.79 -15.21
CA LEU A 117 -13.28 4.48 -15.71
C LEU A 117 -14.38 3.48 -15.36
N GLU A 118 -14.79 2.69 -16.35
CA GLU A 118 -15.63 1.52 -16.14
C GLU A 118 -14.74 0.32 -15.78
N CYS A 119 -14.39 0.20 -14.51
CA CYS A 119 -13.36 -0.72 -14.02
C CYS A 119 -13.74 -2.20 -14.28
N GLU A 120 -15.04 -2.53 -14.39
CA GLU A 120 -15.52 -3.89 -14.77
C GLU A 120 -15.16 -4.31 -16.21
N LYS A 121 -14.94 -3.36 -17.11
CA LYS A 121 -14.60 -3.64 -18.52
C LYS A 121 -13.11 -3.82 -18.76
N ILE A 122 -12.29 -3.54 -17.75
CA ILE A 122 -10.83 -3.53 -17.84
C ILE A 122 -10.30 -4.69 -16.99
N ASN A 123 -9.32 -5.43 -17.51
CA ASN A 123 -8.66 -6.44 -16.71
C ASN A 123 -7.99 -5.77 -15.49
N TYR A 124 -8.02 -6.44 -14.33
CA TYR A 124 -7.43 -5.92 -13.10
C TYR A 124 -6.00 -5.36 -13.31
N TYR A 125 -5.13 -6.12 -13.96
CA TYR A 125 -3.73 -5.72 -14.19
C TYR A 125 -3.56 -4.57 -15.19
N ASP A 126 -4.59 -4.29 -16.00
CA ASP A 126 -4.61 -3.20 -16.97
C ASP A 126 -5.26 -1.93 -16.40
N LEU A 127 -5.77 -1.97 -15.16
CA LEU A 127 -6.29 -0.78 -14.50
C LEU A 127 -5.13 0.21 -14.26
N PRO A 128 -5.29 1.49 -14.61
CA PRO A 128 -4.17 2.42 -14.64
C PRO A 128 -3.59 2.73 -13.25
N TYR A 129 -4.38 2.54 -12.19
CA TYR A 129 -3.92 2.65 -10.81
C TYR A 129 -3.11 1.43 -10.35
N GLU A 130 -3.48 0.22 -10.81
CA GLU A 130 -2.71 -1.02 -10.60
C GLU A 130 -1.39 -0.98 -11.36
N ILE A 131 -1.41 -0.52 -12.62
CA ILE A 131 -0.18 -0.30 -13.42
C ILE A 131 0.77 0.65 -12.69
N GLU A 132 0.26 1.74 -12.10
CA GLU A 132 1.10 2.66 -11.32
C GLU A 132 1.66 2.01 -10.05
N ALA A 133 0.87 1.19 -9.34
CA ALA A 133 1.29 0.51 -8.13
C ALA A 133 2.38 -0.54 -8.42
N HIS A 134 2.12 -1.45 -9.36
CA HIS A 134 3.08 -2.45 -9.82
C HIS A 134 4.35 -1.83 -10.41
N GLY A 135 4.23 -0.73 -11.16
CA GLY A 135 5.38 -0.02 -11.71
C GLY A 135 6.28 0.64 -10.66
N ARG A 136 5.79 0.83 -9.42
CA ARG A 136 6.51 1.55 -8.35
C ARG A 136 7.00 0.64 -7.23
N GLU A 137 6.29 -0.45 -6.91
CA GLU A 137 6.53 -1.28 -5.72
C GLU A 137 8.00 -1.75 -5.59
N LYS A 138 8.57 -2.32 -6.68
CA LYS A 138 9.95 -2.85 -6.66
C LYS A 138 10.98 -1.72 -6.49
N GLY A 139 10.79 -0.61 -7.21
CA GLY A 139 11.68 0.54 -7.13
C GLY A 139 11.65 1.22 -5.75
N LEU A 140 10.48 1.30 -5.13
CA LEU A 140 10.32 1.80 -3.76
C LEU A 140 11.04 0.88 -2.77
N PHE A 141 10.78 -0.43 -2.85
CA PHE A 141 11.41 -1.42 -1.96
C PHE A 141 12.94 -1.39 -2.05
N ILE A 142 13.52 -1.47 -3.25
CA ILE A 142 14.98 -1.49 -3.44
C ILE A 142 15.63 -0.22 -2.89
N ARG A 143 15.03 0.95 -3.14
CA ARG A 143 15.57 2.23 -2.67
C ARG A 143 15.50 2.35 -1.15
N TRP A 144 14.38 1.96 -0.54
CA TRP A 144 14.27 1.90 0.92
C TRP A 144 15.29 0.91 1.50
N PHE A 145 15.34 -0.32 0.98
CA PHE A 145 16.21 -1.37 1.50
C PHE A 145 17.68 -0.95 1.52
N ASN A 146 18.16 -0.29 0.45
CA ASN A 146 19.53 0.22 0.36
C ASN A 146 19.85 1.35 1.36
N GLN A 147 18.84 2.13 1.75
CA GLN A 147 18.99 3.26 2.67
C GLN A 147 18.67 2.92 4.12
N SER A 148 17.98 1.79 4.36
CA SER A 148 17.53 1.40 5.68
C SER A 148 18.62 0.68 6.48
N GLN A 149 18.38 0.55 7.78
CA GLN A 149 19.20 -0.27 8.68
C GLN A 149 19.17 -1.77 8.31
N TRP A 150 18.19 -2.19 7.49
CA TRP A 150 17.96 -3.58 7.13
C TRP A 150 18.82 -4.07 5.96
N LYS A 151 19.59 -3.20 5.30
CA LYS A 151 20.44 -3.54 4.13
C LYS A 151 21.41 -4.71 4.33
N LYS A 152 21.74 -5.06 5.58
CA LYS A 152 22.61 -6.19 5.92
C LYS A 152 21.87 -7.54 5.86
N CYS A 153 20.55 -7.53 5.73
CA CYS A 153 19.74 -8.74 5.68
C CYS A 153 19.90 -9.44 4.33
N LYS A 154 20.20 -10.74 4.34
CA LYS A 154 20.46 -11.51 3.13
C LYS A 154 19.25 -11.62 2.17
N TRP A 155 18.04 -11.43 2.67
CA TRP A 155 16.79 -11.60 1.91
C TRP A 155 16.42 -10.38 1.03
N GLY A 156 17.10 -9.24 1.16
CA GLY A 156 16.74 -8.03 0.40
C GLY A 156 17.48 -7.86 -0.94
N ASN A 157 18.29 -8.83 -1.35
CA ASN A 157 18.88 -8.86 -2.69
C ASN A 157 17.86 -9.45 -3.67
N VAL A 158 17.12 -8.58 -4.38
CA VAL A 158 16.00 -8.90 -5.30
C VAL A 158 16.21 -8.27 -6.68
#